data_AF-A0A8I1WA72-F1
#
_entry.id   AF-A0A8I1WA72-F1
#
_cell.length_a   1.000
_cell.length_b   1.000
_cell.length_c   1.000
_cell.angle_alpha   90.00
_cell.angle_beta   90.00
_cell.angle_gamma   90.00
#
_symmetry.space_group_name_H-M   'P 1'
#
loop_
_entity.id
_entity.type
_entity.pdbx_description
1 polymer ?
#
loop_
_entity_poly.entity_id
_entity_poly.type
_entity_poly.pdbx_seq_one_letter_code
_entity_poly.pdbx_strand_id
1 'polypeptide(L)' 'YPSLLTDIPEEHRINKRVTVDPRFNLITRQGPATSIDFALKIIDNLCGKETAAKVAEELVLPPGIYNYAD' A
#
# COMPACT_ATOMS: atom_id res chain seq x y z
N TYR A 1 -7.47 4.92 8.86
CA TYR A 1 -7.14 4.29 10.17
C TYR A 1 -8.35 3.52 10.66
N PRO A 2 -8.20 2.29 11.21
CA PRO A 2 -9.34 1.41 11.51
C PRO A 2 -10.41 2.05 12.41
N SER A 3 -10.01 2.84 13.42
CA SER A 3 -10.96 3.53 14.30
C SER A 3 -11.74 4.67 13.64
N LEU A 4 -11.34 5.10 12.43
CA LEU A 4 -12.01 6.15 11.65
C LEU A 4 -12.82 5.55 10.47
N LEU A 5 -13.01 4.23 10.44
CA LEU A 5 -13.69 3.57 9.32
C LEU A 5 -15.16 4.03 9.18
N THR A 6 -15.80 4.38 10.29
CA THR A 6 -17.18 4.88 10.33
C THR A 6 -17.35 6.22 9.61
N ASP A 7 -16.27 6.99 9.48
CA ASP A 7 -16.27 8.30 8.84
C ASP A 7 -16.30 8.21 7.30
N ILE A 8 -16.08 7.00 6.75
CA ILE A 8 -16.13 6.70 5.32
C ILE A 8 -17.53 6.14 4.98
N PRO A 9 -18.18 6.59 3.88
CA PRO A 9 -19.42 5.99 3.38
C PRO A 9 -19.31 4.48 3.19
N GLU A 10 -20.35 3.73 3.55
CA GLU A 10 -20.30 2.28 3.66
C GLU A 10 -19.91 1.58 2.35
N GLU A 11 -20.39 2.09 1.22
CA GLU A 11 -20.08 1.64 -0.14
C GLU A 11 -18.62 1.86 -0.55
N HIS A 12 -17.87 2.69 0.18
CA HIS A 12 -16.47 3.01 -0.08
C HIS A 12 -15.51 2.39 0.95
N ARG A 13 -16.03 1.71 1.97
CA ARG A 13 -15.20 1.06 2.99
C ARG A 13 -14.47 -0.14 2.40
N ILE A 14 -13.14 -0.12 2.48
CA ILE A 14 -12.29 -1.23 2.02
C ILE A 14 -11.37 -1.66 3.16
N ASN A 15 -11.47 -2.94 3.55
CA ASN A 15 -10.63 -3.52 4.59
C ASN A 15 -9.39 -4.20 3.97
N LYS A 16 -8.46 -3.40 3.45
CA LYS A 16 -7.15 -3.85 2.92
C LYS A 16 -6.03 -2.97 3.45
N ARG A 17 -4.85 -3.55 3.67
CA ARG A 17 -3.64 -2.83 4.16
C ARG A 17 -3.31 -1.61 3.28
N VAL A 18 -3.38 -1.81 1.97
CA VAL A 18 -3.22 -0.79 0.91
C VAL A 18 -4.27 -1.04 -0.16
N THR A 19 -4.89 0.03 -0.67
CA THR A 19 -5.85 0.00 -1.77
C THR A 19 -5.44 1.01 -2.83
N VAL A 20 -5.55 0.61 -4.10
CA VAL A 20 -5.34 1.48 -5.26
C VAL A 20 -6.66 1.59 -6.00
N ASP A 21 -7.14 2.81 -6.21
CA ASP A 21 -8.19 3.12 -7.18
C ASP A 21 -7.56 3.85 -8.39
N PRO A 22 -7.29 3.14 -9.49
CA PRO A 22 -6.64 3.73 -10.66
C PRO A 22 -7.54 4.74 -11.38
N ARG A 23 -8.86 4.72 -11.16
CA ARG A 23 -9.80 5.65 -11.81
C ARG A 23 -9.61 7.08 -11.30
N PHE A 24 -9.14 7.23 -10.06
CA PHE A 24 -8.94 8.51 -9.39
C PHE A 24 -7.48 8.77 -9.00
N ASN A 25 -6.54 7.92 -9.42
CA ASN A 25 -5.13 7.96 -8.98
C ASN A 25 -5.01 8.04 -7.44
N LEU A 26 -5.87 7.30 -6.74
CA LEU A 26 -5.96 7.34 -5.28
C LEU A 26 -5.33 6.07 -4.69
N ILE A 27 -4.36 6.25 -3.80
CA ILE A 27 -3.78 5.16 -3.00
C ILE A 27 -4.06 5.45 -1.53
N THR A 28 -4.69 4.51 -0.82
CA THR A 28 -5.00 4.63 0.62
C THR A 28 -4.38 3.48 1.41
N ARG A 29 -4.07 3.74 2.70
CA ARG A 29 -3.54 2.75 3.64
C ARG A 29 -4.23 2.81 5.00
N GLN A 30 -4.14 1.73 5.77
CA GLN A 30 -4.83 1.65 7.06
C GLN A 30 -4.11 2.38 8.19
N GLY A 31 -2.79 2.21 8.37
CA GLY A 31 -2.14 2.76 9.56
C GLY A 31 -0.62 2.57 9.59
N PRO A 32 0.04 2.89 10.71
CA PRO A 32 1.51 2.91 10.80
C PRO A 32 2.16 1.59 10.35
N ALA A 33 1.60 0.45 10.75
CA ALA A 33 2.10 -0.88 10.40
C ALA A 33 1.93 -1.27 8.92
N THR A 34 1.29 -0.43 8.09
CA THR A 34 1.12 -0.63 6.64
C THR A 34 1.87 0.44 5.83
N SER A 35 2.79 1.18 6.45
CA SER A 35 3.52 2.27 5.78
C SER A 35 4.50 1.76 4.73
N ILE A 36 5.15 0.61 4.99
CA ILE A 36 6.08 0.00 4.04
C ILE A 36 5.33 -0.49 2.79
N ASP A 37 4.23 -1.23 2.97
CA ASP A 37 3.38 -1.68 1.85
C ASP A 37 2.91 -0.49 1.00
N PHE A 38 2.54 0.60 1.66
CA PHE A 38 2.04 1.81 1.02
C PHE A 38 3.13 2.53 0.22
N ALA A 39 4.31 2.71 0.80
CA ALA A 39 5.45 3.33 0.12
C ALA A 39 5.89 2.51 -1.09
N LEU A 40 6.04 1.19 -0.94
CA LEU A 40 6.40 0.31 -2.05
C LEU A 40 5.34 0.33 -3.17
N LYS A 41 4.05 0.40 -2.82
CA LYS A 41 2.98 0.53 -3.83
C LYS A 41 3.02 1.89 -4.55
N ILE A 42 3.39 2.98 -3.87
CA ILE A 42 3.61 4.27 -4.54
C ILE A 42 4.77 4.17 -5.53
N ILE A 43 5.89 3.55 -5.13
CA ILE A 43 7.06 3.37 -5.99
C ILE A 43 6.71 2.51 -7.20
N ASP A 44 5.99 1.40 -7.01
CA ASP A 44 5.50 0.55 -8.10
C ASP A 44 4.64 1.35 -9.09
N ASN A 45 3.68 2.14 -8.59
CA ASN A 45 2.79 2.93 -9.42
C ASN A 45 3.48 4.09 -10.18
N LEU A 46 4.53 4.70 -9.62
CA LEU A 46 5.18 5.89 -10.20
C LEU A 46 6.49 5.57 -10.94
N CYS A 47 7.23 4.58 -10.47
CA CYS A 47 8.59 4.24 -10.91
C CYS A 47 8.71 2.80 -11.44
N GLY A 48 7.62 2.02 -11.39
CA GLY A 48 7.56 0.64 -11.87
C GLY A 48 8.02 -0.41 -10.86
N LYS A 49 7.58 -1.65 -11.09
CA LYS A 49 7.84 -2.84 -10.26
C LYS A 49 9.32 -3.08 -9.97
N GLU A 50 10.19 -2.94 -10.98
CA GLU A 50 11.64 -3.15 -10.82
C GLU A 50 12.24 -2.21 -9.76
N THR A 51 11.84 -0.93 -9.79
CA THR A 51 12.30 0.06 -8.80
C THR A 51 11.74 -0.27 -7.41
N ALA A 52 10.48 -0.69 -7.32
CA ALA A 52 9.89 -1.11 -6.05
C ALA A 52 10.61 -2.32 -5.45
N ALA A 53 11.00 -3.30 -6.29
CA ALA A 53 11.76 -4.47 -5.87
C ALA A 53 13.15 -4.12 -5.33
N LYS A 54 13.89 -3.22 -6.01
CA LYS A 54 15.19 -2.73 -5.54
C LYS A 54 15.10 -2.03 -4.20
N VAL A 55 14.08 -1.18 -4.01
CA VAL A 55 13.87 -0.50 -2.72
C VAL A 55 13.46 -1.50 -1.64
N ALA A 56 12.64 -2.50 -1.98
CA ALA A 56 12.23 -3.55 -1.05
C ALA A 56 13.40 -4.43 -0.58
N GLU A 57 14.38 -4.71 -1.44
CA GLU A 57 15.58 -5.50 -1.14
C GLU A 57 16.45 -4.86 -0.04
N GLU A 58 16.54 -3.53 -0.02
CA GLU A 58 17.26 -2.76 1.00
C GLU A 58 16.53 -2.71 2.35
N LEU A 59 15.29 -3.20 2.41
CA LEU A 59 14.46 -3.20 3.61
C LEU A 59 14.36 -4.62 4.19
N VAL A 60 14.61 -4.77 5.49
CA VAL A 60 14.28 -6.02 6.20
C VAL A 60 12.75 -6.07 6.37
N LEU A 61 12.08 -6.69 5.41
CA LEU A 61 10.63 -6.74 5.37
C LEU A 61 10.06 -7.71 6.41
N PRO A 62 9.06 -7.27 7.21
CA PRO A 62 8.25 -8.18 8.01
C PRO A 62 7.56 -9.25 7.15
N PRO A 63 7.32 -10.45 7.71
CA PRO A 63 6.54 -11.49 7.03
C PRO A 63 5.18 -10.97 6.55
N GLY A 64 4.82 -11.30 5.32
CA GLY A 64 3.52 -10.93 4.72
C GLY A 64 3.50 -9.59 3.97
N ILE A 65 4.61 -8.83 3.93
CA ILE A 65 4.75 -7.69 3.02
C ILE A 65 5.26 -8.19 1.67
N TYR A 66 4.62 -7.75 0.59
CA TYR A 66 5.01 -8.09 -0.78
C TYR A 66 6.29 -7.32 -1.17
N ASN A 67 7.30 -8.04 -1.67
CA ASN A 67 8.63 -7.51 -1.98
C ASN A 67 8.85 -7.18 -3.47
N TYR A 68 7.87 -7.45 -4.34
CA TYR A 68 7.92 -7.13 -5.78
C TYR A 68 9.03 -7.84 -6.59
N ALA A 69 9.69 -8.87 -6.04
CA ALA A 69 10.88 -9.50 -6.62
C ALA A 69 10.63 -10.75 -7.50
N ASP A 70 9.37 -11.08 -7.80
CA ASP A 70 8.97 -12.18 -8.70
C ASP A 70 9.24 -11.92 -10.18
#